data_AF-A0A1D9NZ95-F1
#
_entry.id   AF-A0A1D9NZ95-F1
#
_cell.length_a   1.000
_cell.length_b   1.000
_cell.length_c   1.000
_cell.angle_alpha   90.00
_cell.angle_beta   90.00
_cell.angle_gamma   90.00
#
_symmetry.space_group_name_H-M   'P 1'
#
loop_
_entity.id
_entity.type
_entity.pdbx_description
1 polymer ?
#
loop_
_entity_poly.entity_id
_entity_poly.type
_entity_poly.pdbx_seq_one_letter_code
_entity_poly.pdbx_strand_id
1 'polypeptide(L)'
;MSQTKILANSYACFFVHFCIEVICFSILTHTFKVDNATRFFIYMFFDMVAFYPQFLVGIVHEKFPKLNIPVISVVIMAAGIMLVQYDIASPRSMAGMLIVALANAFLHDCCAIQTTLIGKGKLFPCALFVSGGSFGVVIGQILGPSTFWRKEYLFIVLAVMLVLLLLTNDSWLVEEYEYPKFDLVKRDMPNSYMVIIVAAYFVTFVRSFIGYAIPISWRKELWQSILLFFIMGMGKALGGWLSDKIGARKVGVYSTLLCIPLLIWGQNLMVVSILGIFLFSMTMAITFGMFLSVIPDNPGLAFGLTTLALGNGIMVPFITGPIDPMLNAVIIVVLSVACSVVLGKTLKEDKNVN
;
A
#
# COMPACT_ATOMS: atom_id res chain seq x y z
N MET A 1 -9.62 5.13 -24.71
CA MET A 1 -8.32 5.59 -24.17
C MET A 1 -7.17 4.78 -24.76
N SER A 2 -6.13 5.45 -25.31
CA SER A 2 -4.94 4.81 -25.89
C SER A 2 -4.02 4.22 -24.81
N GLN A 3 -3.18 3.24 -25.16
CA GLN A 3 -2.21 2.65 -24.20
C GLN A 3 -1.27 3.69 -23.59
N THR A 4 -0.85 4.70 -24.35
CA THR A 4 0.00 5.80 -23.86
C THR A 4 -0.68 6.61 -22.76
N LYS A 5 -1.97 6.92 -22.90
CA LYS A 5 -2.75 7.63 -21.86
C LYS A 5 -2.92 6.77 -20.60
N ILE A 6 -3.14 5.46 -20.75
CA ILE A 6 -3.23 4.51 -19.62
C ILE A 6 -1.94 4.54 -18.82
N LEU A 7 -0.80 4.44 -19.50
CA LEU A 7 0.50 4.42 -18.85
C LEU A 7 0.82 5.77 -18.17
N ALA A 8 0.57 6.89 -18.85
CA ALA A 8 0.78 8.24 -18.30
C ALA A 8 -0.01 8.47 -17.01
N ASN A 9 -1.30 8.13 -17.00
CA ASN A 9 -2.13 8.28 -15.81
C ASN A 9 -1.74 7.32 -14.69
N SER A 10 -1.28 6.10 -15.02
CA SER A 10 -0.75 5.16 -14.02
C SER A 10 0.51 5.71 -13.34
N TYR A 11 1.40 6.34 -14.11
CA TYR A 11 2.57 7.05 -13.57
C TYR A 11 2.17 8.27 -12.74
N ALA A 12 1.14 9.02 -13.14
CA ALA A 12 0.63 10.11 -12.31
C ALA A 12 0.15 9.60 -10.94
N CYS A 13 -0.62 8.50 -10.91
CA CYS A 13 -1.04 7.87 -9.64
C CYS A 13 0.16 7.40 -8.80
N PHE A 14 1.18 6.82 -9.44
CA PHE A 14 2.45 6.47 -8.78
C PHE A 14 3.09 7.69 -8.11
N PHE A 15 3.21 8.82 -8.84
CA PHE A 15 3.85 10.02 -8.31
C PHE A 15 3.00 10.73 -7.26
N VAL A 16 1.67 10.70 -7.38
CA VAL A 16 0.76 11.20 -6.34
C VAL A 16 0.94 10.40 -5.05
N HIS A 17 0.96 9.07 -5.13
CA HIS A 17 1.22 8.19 -3.99
C HIS A 17 2.63 8.39 -3.41
N PHE A 18 3.63 8.57 -4.27
CA PHE A 18 4.98 8.93 -3.84
C PHE A 18 4.98 10.25 -3.05
N CYS A 19 4.38 11.31 -3.60
CA CYS A 19 4.35 12.63 -2.98
C CYS A 19 3.64 12.61 -1.63
N ILE A 20 2.50 11.94 -1.53
CA ILE A 20 1.75 11.89 -0.28
C ILE A 20 2.52 11.16 0.82
N GLU A 21 3.20 10.07 0.48
CA GLU A 21 4.04 9.33 1.43
C GLU A 21 5.29 10.11 1.82
N VAL A 22 5.90 10.87 0.90
CA VAL A 22 6.97 11.82 1.24
C VAL A 22 6.48 12.82 2.28
N ILE A 23 5.31 13.43 2.10
CA ILE A 23 4.76 14.40 3.05
C ILE A 23 4.51 13.74 4.41
N CYS A 24 3.77 12.62 4.42
CA CYS A 24 3.38 11.92 5.63
C CYS A 24 4.58 11.46 6.45
N PHE A 25 5.53 10.76 5.81
CA PHE A 25 6.71 10.27 6.49
C PHE A 25 7.74 11.36 6.80
N SER A 26 7.80 12.44 6.01
CA SER A 26 8.60 13.62 6.41
C SER A 26 8.07 14.20 7.71
N ILE A 27 6.75 14.34 7.87
CA ILE A 27 6.15 14.80 9.12
C ILE A 27 6.45 13.77 10.21
N LEU A 28 6.09 12.50 10.06
CA LEU A 28 6.31 11.49 11.11
C LEU A 28 7.77 11.37 11.59
N THR A 29 8.74 11.56 10.70
CA THR A 29 10.17 11.48 11.04
C THR A 29 10.76 12.80 11.53
N HIS A 30 10.34 13.94 10.99
CA HIS A 30 10.77 15.27 11.45
C HIS A 30 10.22 15.59 12.84
N THR A 31 9.02 15.09 13.17
CA THR A 31 8.23 15.74 14.22
C THR A 31 8.69 15.40 15.64
N PHE A 32 9.50 14.37 15.91
CA PHE A 32 9.64 13.93 17.32
C PHE A 32 11.05 13.53 17.77
N LYS A 33 11.73 14.46 18.47
CA LYS A 33 12.79 14.13 19.45
C LYS A 33 12.17 13.50 20.71
N VAL A 34 11.45 12.41 20.52
CA VAL A 34 10.89 11.61 21.61
C VAL A 34 11.57 10.28 21.71
N ASP A 35 11.38 9.63 22.85
CA ASP A 35 11.81 8.26 23.07
C ASP A 35 11.17 7.30 22.06
N ASN A 36 11.77 6.12 21.92
CA ASN A 36 11.36 5.14 20.92
C ASN A 36 9.93 4.63 21.15
N ALA A 37 9.44 4.57 22.39
CA ALA A 37 8.10 4.07 22.68
C ALA A 37 7.03 5.09 22.27
N THR A 38 7.22 6.37 22.59
CA THR A 38 6.31 7.44 22.15
C THR A 38 6.26 7.53 20.62
N ARG A 39 7.42 7.45 19.96
CA ARG A 39 7.49 7.44 18.49
C ARG A 39 6.71 6.26 17.90
N PHE A 40 6.88 5.09 18.50
CA PHE A 40 6.20 3.86 18.09
C PHE A 40 4.66 4.00 18.15
N PHE A 41 4.10 4.52 19.26
CA PHE A 41 2.66 4.75 19.38
C PHE A 41 2.12 5.78 18.37
N ILE A 42 2.92 6.79 18.05
CA ILE A 42 2.53 7.80 17.06
C ILE A 42 2.46 7.22 15.66
N TYR A 43 3.43 6.40 15.28
CA TYR A 43 3.44 5.75 13.97
C TYR A 43 2.25 4.80 13.86
N MET A 44 2.01 4.01 14.92
CA MET A 44 0.84 3.16 15.01
C MET A 44 -0.45 3.96 14.83
N PHE A 45 -0.64 5.03 15.61
CA PHE A 45 -1.85 5.83 15.57
C PHE A 45 -2.04 6.54 14.22
N PHE A 46 -0.95 7.03 13.61
CA PHE A 46 -0.97 7.55 12.26
C PHE A 46 -1.47 6.49 11.26
N ASP A 47 -0.87 5.29 11.27
CA ASP A 47 -1.25 4.20 10.37
C ASP A 47 -2.71 3.78 10.59
N MET A 48 -3.21 3.81 11.83
CA MET A 48 -4.63 3.58 12.11
C MET A 48 -5.51 4.58 11.35
N VAL A 49 -5.21 5.88 11.48
CA VAL A 49 -6.01 6.95 10.86
C VAL A 49 -5.81 7.00 9.34
N ALA A 50 -4.65 6.57 8.84
CA ALA A 50 -4.38 6.49 7.41
C ALA A 50 -5.07 5.28 6.74
N PHE A 51 -5.12 4.11 7.39
CA PHE A 51 -5.63 2.87 6.78
C PHE A 51 -7.10 2.57 7.09
N TYR A 52 -7.54 2.67 8.35
CA TYR A 52 -8.91 2.26 8.72
C TYR A 52 -10.00 3.07 8.02
N PRO A 53 -9.89 4.40 7.85
CA PRO A 53 -10.96 5.18 7.22
C PRO A 53 -11.11 4.92 5.71
N GLN A 54 -10.13 4.31 5.04
CA GLN A 54 -10.14 4.17 3.58
C GLN A 54 -11.36 3.39 3.06
N PHE A 55 -11.86 2.38 3.79
CA PHE A 55 -13.08 1.69 3.37
C PHE A 55 -14.33 2.57 3.42
N LEU A 56 -14.40 3.51 4.37
CA LEU A 56 -15.50 4.48 4.45
C LEU A 56 -15.36 5.55 3.37
N VAL A 57 -14.12 6.02 3.15
CA VAL A 57 -13.78 6.97 2.09
C VAL A 57 -14.20 6.41 0.73
N GLY A 58 -13.89 5.15 0.43
CA GLY A 58 -14.27 4.51 -0.83
C GLY A 58 -15.78 4.53 -1.06
N ILE A 59 -16.56 4.16 -0.04
CA ILE A 59 -18.03 4.23 -0.10
C ILE A 59 -18.51 5.67 -0.35
N VAL A 60 -17.89 6.66 0.31
CA VAL A 60 -18.26 8.08 0.14
C VAL A 60 -17.92 8.55 -1.28
N HIS A 61 -16.75 8.19 -1.81
CA HIS A 61 -16.33 8.58 -3.15
C HIS A 61 -17.28 8.04 -4.22
N GLU A 62 -17.66 6.77 -4.10
CA GLU A 62 -18.55 6.10 -5.05
C GLU A 62 -19.99 6.60 -4.95
N LYS A 63 -20.44 6.98 -3.74
CA LYS A 63 -21.77 7.57 -3.53
C LYS A 63 -21.87 9.02 -4.00
N PHE A 64 -20.76 9.76 -4.01
CA PHE A 64 -20.70 11.18 -4.37
C PHE A 64 -19.67 11.45 -5.47
N PRO A 65 -19.85 10.90 -6.69
CA PRO A 65 -18.86 10.96 -7.77
C PRO A 65 -18.58 12.39 -8.28
N LYS A 66 -19.46 13.34 -7.99
CA LYS A 66 -19.29 14.77 -8.35
C LYS A 66 -18.32 15.52 -7.44
N LEU A 67 -17.97 14.95 -6.28
CA LEU A 67 -17.00 15.59 -5.38
C LEU A 67 -15.60 15.35 -5.91
N ASN A 68 -14.83 16.41 -6.11
CA ASN A 68 -13.41 16.30 -6.45
C ASN A 68 -12.61 15.96 -5.17
N ILE A 69 -12.77 14.73 -4.70
CA ILE A 69 -12.10 14.21 -3.51
C ILE A 69 -10.57 14.35 -3.59
N PRO A 70 -9.89 14.13 -4.74
CA PRO A 70 -8.46 14.37 -4.84
C PRO A 70 -8.05 15.80 -4.48
N VAL A 71 -8.74 16.81 -5.02
CA VAL A 71 -8.46 18.22 -4.71
C VAL A 71 -8.82 18.56 -3.27
N ILE A 72 -9.95 18.05 -2.77
CA ILE A 72 -10.34 18.22 -1.35
C ILE A 72 -9.25 17.64 -0.44
N SER A 73 -8.70 16.48 -0.78
CA SER A 73 -7.61 15.83 -0.03
C SER A 73 -6.36 16.70 0.02
N VAL A 74 -5.98 17.33 -1.10
CA VAL A 74 -4.87 18.29 -1.16
C VAL A 74 -5.11 19.49 -0.23
N VAL A 75 -6.34 20.02 -0.18
CA VAL A 75 -6.69 21.15 0.69
C VAL A 75 -6.64 20.74 2.16
N ILE A 76 -7.19 19.58 2.52
CA ILE A 76 -7.13 19.02 3.88
C ILE A 76 -5.66 18.80 4.27
N MET A 77 -4.86 18.24 3.37
CA MET A 77 -3.42 18.04 3.56
C MET A 77 -2.70 19.37 3.82
N ALA A 78 -2.98 20.41 3.04
CA ALA A 78 -2.42 21.75 3.25
C ALA A 78 -2.72 22.28 4.66
N ALA A 79 -3.98 22.17 5.08
CA ALA A 79 -4.42 22.60 6.41
C ALA A 79 -3.69 21.82 7.52
N GLY A 80 -3.52 20.51 7.34
CA GLY A 80 -2.75 19.67 8.25
C GLY A 80 -1.29 20.11 8.36
N ILE A 81 -0.62 20.35 7.23
CA ILE A 81 0.77 20.85 7.19
C ILE A 81 0.89 22.21 7.90
N MET A 82 -0.07 23.13 7.72
CA MET A 82 -0.05 24.43 8.39
C MET A 82 -0.14 24.33 9.92
N LEU A 83 -0.84 23.32 10.43
CA LEU A 83 -1.03 23.09 11.87
C LEU A 83 0.16 22.39 12.54
N VAL A 84 0.98 21.67 11.78
CA VAL A 84 2.18 21.00 12.32
C VAL A 84 3.21 22.05 12.74
N GLN A 85 3.54 22.08 14.04
CA GLN A 85 4.53 22.99 14.61
C GLN A 85 5.84 22.29 14.99
N TYR A 86 5.96 20.98 14.71
CA TYR A 86 7.10 20.14 15.09
C TYR A 86 7.41 20.07 16.59
N ASP A 87 6.38 20.29 17.42
CA ASP A 87 6.38 20.07 18.86
C ASP A 87 5.25 19.11 19.23
N ILE A 88 5.57 17.98 19.89
CA ILE A 88 4.63 16.92 20.25
C ILE A 88 3.68 17.29 21.37
N ALA A 89 4.14 18.12 22.29
CA ALA A 89 3.33 18.55 23.42
C ALA A 89 2.24 19.52 22.97
N SER A 90 2.37 20.08 21.76
CA SER A 90 1.36 20.93 21.15
C SER A 90 0.21 20.08 20.62
N PRO A 91 -1.02 20.23 21.17
CA PRO A 91 -2.21 19.59 20.62
C PRO A 91 -2.43 19.94 19.13
N ARG A 92 -1.89 21.08 18.68
CA ARG A 92 -1.95 21.51 17.28
C ARG A 92 -1.16 20.59 16.34
N SER A 93 0.03 20.13 16.76
CA SER A 93 0.82 19.19 15.93
C SER A 93 0.15 17.82 15.84
N MET A 94 -0.48 17.35 16.92
CA MET A 94 -1.27 16.12 16.90
C MET A 94 -2.49 16.26 15.99
N ALA A 95 -3.22 17.37 16.08
CA ALA A 95 -4.34 17.66 15.17
C ALA A 95 -3.87 17.76 13.71
N GLY A 96 -2.76 18.45 13.45
CA GLY A 96 -2.18 18.56 12.11
C GLY A 96 -1.81 17.19 11.52
N MET A 97 -1.18 16.32 12.31
CA MET A 97 -0.87 14.95 11.91
C MET A 97 -2.12 14.14 11.60
N LEU A 98 -3.16 14.23 12.44
CA LEU A 98 -4.43 13.55 12.23
C LEU A 98 -5.09 13.99 10.91
N ILE A 99 -5.06 15.28 10.63
CA ILE A 99 -5.60 15.87 9.39
C ILE A 99 -4.80 15.39 8.17
N VAL A 100 -3.47 15.33 8.27
CA VAL A 100 -2.59 14.78 7.24
C VAL A 100 -2.87 13.29 7.00
N ALA A 101 -3.00 12.49 8.06
CA ALA A 101 -3.32 11.07 7.97
C ALA A 101 -4.69 10.82 7.32
N LEU A 102 -5.68 11.65 7.66
CA LEU A 102 -6.99 11.59 7.04
C LEU A 102 -6.93 11.96 5.55
N ALA A 103 -6.24 13.04 5.19
CA ALA A 103 -6.02 13.40 3.79
C ALA A 103 -5.30 12.29 3.00
N ASN A 104 -4.39 11.55 3.65
CA ASN A 104 -3.79 10.33 3.09
C ASN A 104 -4.86 9.29 2.74
N ALA A 105 -5.74 8.96 3.69
CA ALA A 105 -6.82 8.01 3.45
C ALA A 105 -7.70 8.39 2.25
N PHE A 106 -8.05 9.68 2.10
CA PHE A 106 -8.85 10.15 0.96
C PHE A 106 -8.13 10.00 -0.38
N LEU A 107 -6.86 10.41 -0.47
CA LEU A 107 -6.17 10.42 -1.76
C LEU A 107 -5.75 9.03 -2.25
N HIS A 108 -5.40 8.12 -1.33
CA HIS A 108 -5.04 6.74 -1.67
C HIS A 108 -6.19 6.01 -2.34
N ASP A 109 -7.39 6.14 -1.79
CA ASP A 109 -8.58 5.51 -2.32
C ASP A 109 -8.92 6.02 -3.75
N CYS A 110 -8.82 7.34 -3.97
CA CYS A 110 -9.01 7.91 -5.30
C CYS A 110 -8.05 7.32 -6.34
N CYS A 111 -6.76 7.18 -6.00
CA CYS A 111 -5.76 6.58 -6.90
C CYS A 111 -6.00 5.10 -7.17
N ALA A 112 -6.52 4.37 -6.18
CA ALA A 112 -6.89 2.96 -6.35
C ALA A 112 -8.08 2.79 -7.31
N ILE A 113 -9.14 3.58 -7.14
CA ILE A 113 -10.29 3.61 -8.05
C ILE A 113 -9.84 3.96 -9.47
N GLN A 114 -9.00 4.99 -9.59
CA GLN A 114 -8.52 5.47 -10.87
C GLN A 114 -7.70 4.42 -11.63
N THR A 115 -6.74 3.79 -10.94
CA THR A 115 -5.89 2.77 -11.56
C THR A 115 -6.68 1.52 -11.96
N THR A 116 -7.77 1.23 -11.26
CA THR A 116 -8.74 0.18 -11.62
C THR A 116 -9.44 0.50 -12.93
N LEU A 117 -9.98 1.71 -13.08
CA LEU A 117 -10.66 2.18 -14.29
C LEU A 117 -9.73 2.17 -15.51
N ILE A 118 -8.54 2.73 -15.33
CA ILE A 118 -7.54 2.81 -16.39
C ILE A 118 -7.03 1.43 -16.79
N GLY A 119 -6.91 0.52 -15.83
CA GLY A 119 -6.29 -0.78 -16.02
C GLY A 119 -7.10 -1.78 -16.82
N LYS A 120 -8.40 -1.55 -17.04
CA LYS A 120 -9.25 -2.40 -17.89
C LYS A 120 -9.14 -3.89 -17.53
N GLY A 121 -9.11 -4.21 -16.23
CA GLY A 121 -9.00 -5.57 -15.71
C GLY A 121 -7.57 -6.11 -15.60
N LYS A 122 -6.55 -5.29 -15.89
CA LYS A 122 -5.12 -5.59 -15.66
C LYS A 122 -4.68 -5.13 -14.26
N LEU A 123 -3.77 -5.88 -13.66
CA LEU A 123 -3.24 -5.64 -12.31
C LEU A 123 -2.08 -4.64 -12.29
N PHE A 124 -1.33 -4.52 -13.38
CA PHE A 124 -0.12 -3.70 -13.42
C PHE A 124 -0.35 -2.22 -13.07
N PRO A 125 -1.40 -1.53 -13.55
CA PRO A 125 -1.64 -0.12 -13.19
C PRO A 125 -1.82 0.08 -11.69
N CYS A 126 -2.60 -0.78 -11.03
CA CYS A 126 -2.77 -0.74 -9.58
C CYS A 126 -1.45 -1.07 -8.87
N ALA A 127 -0.72 -2.08 -9.35
CA ALA A 127 0.57 -2.48 -8.80
C ALA A 127 1.63 -1.36 -8.88
N LEU A 128 1.65 -0.65 -10.00
CA LEU A 128 2.50 0.52 -10.21
C LEU A 128 2.13 1.61 -9.22
N PHE A 129 0.85 2.00 -9.11
CA PHE A 129 0.40 2.96 -8.10
C PHE A 129 0.89 2.58 -6.69
N VAL A 130 0.65 1.36 -6.23
CA VAL A 130 1.01 0.96 -4.86
C VAL A 130 2.52 0.87 -4.65
N SER A 131 3.30 0.66 -5.71
CA SER A 131 4.77 0.70 -5.63
C SER A 131 5.31 2.09 -5.23
N GLY A 132 4.66 3.16 -5.70
CA GLY A 132 5.03 4.56 -5.45
C GLY A 132 5.17 4.88 -3.97
N GLY A 133 4.30 4.32 -3.13
CA GLY A 133 4.34 4.57 -1.70
C GLY A 133 5.62 4.08 -1.03
N SER A 134 6.18 2.95 -1.45
CA SER A 134 7.43 2.42 -0.86
C SER A 134 8.61 3.39 -1.08
N PHE A 135 8.68 4.00 -2.27
CA PHE A 135 9.66 5.03 -2.58
C PHE A 135 9.38 6.32 -1.80
N GLY A 136 8.12 6.70 -1.65
CA GLY A 136 7.73 7.90 -0.92
C GLY A 136 8.06 7.80 0.58
N VAL A 137 7.78 6.65 1.20
CA VAL A 137 8.11 6.36 2.61
C VAL A 137 9.59 6.59 2.88
N VAL A 138 10.48 5.97 2.09
CA VAL A 138 11.91 6.05 2.36
C VAL A 138 12.47 7.45 2.12
N ILE A 139 12.01 8.15 1.09
CA ILE A 139 12.40 9.54 0.84
C ILE A 139 11.89 10.45 1.96
N GLY A 140 10.64 10.29 2.40
CA GLY A 140 10.10 11.02 3.54
C GLY A 140 10.89 10.77 4.82
N GLN A 141 11.29 9.52 5.08
CA GLN A 141 12.12 9.15 6.23
C GLN A 141 13.53 9.73 6.21
N ILE A 142 14.10 9.94 5.02
CA ILE A 142 15.42 10.57 4.85
C ILE A 142 15.32 12.09 5.00
N LEU A 143 14.31 12.68 4.37
CA LEU A 143 14.16 14.13 4.31
C LEU A 143 13.69 14.69 5.64
N GLY A 144 12.74 14.05 6.32
CA GLY A 144 12.17 14.59 7.56
C GLY A 144 13.20 14.93 8.64
N PRO A 145 14.18 14.07 8.99
CA PRO A 145 15.21 14.41 9.97
C PRO A 145 16.26 15.43 9.49
N SER A 146 16.29 15.77 8.20
CA SER A 146 17.29 16.66 7.62
C SER A 146 17.09 18.11 8.07
N THR A 147 18.16 18.75 8.54
CA THR A 147 18.15 20.18 8.92
C THR A 147 17.83 21.12 7.76
N PHE A 148 17.98 20.65 6.52
CA PHE A 148 17.66 21.39 5.31
C PHE A 148 16.19 21.28 4.93
N TRP A 149 15.46 20.27 5.43
CA TRP A 149 14.08 20.00 5.03
C TRP A 149 13.09 20.73 5.95
N ARG A 150 12.75 21.95 5.54
CA ARG A 150 11.74 22.78 6.21
C ARG A 150 10.32 22.49 5.72
N LYS A 151 9.33 22.88 6.52
CA LYS A 151 7.89 22.74 6.20
C LYS A 151 7.50 23.36 4.86
N GLU A 152 8.18 24.42 4.42
CA GLU A 152 7.88 25.11 3.16
C GLU A 152 8.08 24.18 1.95
N TYR A 153 9.02 23.24 2.01
CA TYR A 153 9.22 22.26 0.94
C TYR A 153 8.06 21.26 0.84
N LEU A 154 7.33 21.00 1.93
CA LEU A 154 6.13 20.15 1.87
C LEU A 154 5.03 20.79 1.02
N PHE A 155 4.92 22.12 1.01
CA PHE A 155 4.01 22.82 0.11
C PHE A 155 4.44 22.75 -1.35
N ILE A 156 5.75 22.67 -1.63
CA ILE A 156 6.25 22.43 -3.00
C ILE A 156 5.86 21.02 -3.45
N VAL A 157 6.06 20.00 -2.61
CA VAL A 157 5.64 18.62 -2.91
C VAL A 157 4.12 18.56 -3.11
N LEU A 158 3.36 19.26 -2.28
CA LEU A 158 1.90 19.38 -2.40
C LEU A 158 1.47 20.05 -3.70
N ALA A 159 2.17 21.12 -4.12
CA ALA A 159 1.91 21.80 -5.39
C ALA A 159 2.21 20.90 -6.59
N VAL A 160 3.31 20.14 -6.57
CA VAL A 160 3.62 19.14 -7.60
C VAL A 160 2.51 18.09 -7.67
N MET A 161 2.06 17.57 -6.52
CA MET A 161 0.96 16.61 -6.46
C MET A 161 -0.34 17.19 -7.03
N LEU A 162 -0.67 18.44 -6.70
CA LEU A 162 -1.84 19.13 -7.27
C LEU A 162 -1.73 19.29 -8.78
N VAL A 163 -0.57 19.69 -9.30
CA VAL A 163 -0.35 19.80 -10.76
C VAL A 163 -0.54 18.44 -11.43
N LEU A 164 0.00 17.35 -10.87
CA LEU A 164 -0.19 16.00 -11.40
C LEU A 164 -1.67 15.60 -11.45
N LEU A 165 -2.44 15.91 -10.41
CA LEU A 165 -3.88 15.66 -10.35
C LEU A 165 -4.63 16.49 -11.39
N LEU A 166 -4.31 17.78 -11.53
CA LEU A 166 -4.94 18.68 -12.51
C LEU A 166 -4.63 18.27 -13.95
N LEU A 167 -3.39 17.85 -14.24
CA LEU A 167 -2.99 17.37 -15.57
C LEU A 167 -3.68 16.06 -15.96
N THR A 168 -4.19 15.32 -14.98
CA THR A 168 -4.87 14.05 -15.20
C THR A 168 -6.37 14.14 -14.93
N ASN A 169 -6.91 15.32 -14.62
CA ASN A 169 -8.26 15.60 -14.10
C ASN A 169 -9.41 14.97 -14.91
N ASP A 170 -9.33 14.99 -16.25
CA ASP A 170 -10.32 14.35 -17.15
C ASP A 170 -10.50 12.85 -16.88
N SER A 171 -9.55 12.25 -16.18
CA SER A 171 -9.53 10.83 -15.87
C SER A 171 -10.23 10.51 -14.55
N TRP A 172 -10.32 11.46 -13.61
CA TRP A 172 -10.76 11.24 -12.21
C TRP A 172 -12.19 11.72 -11.92
N LEU A 173 -12.80 12.48 -12.83
CA LEU A 173 -14.15 13.04 -12.70
C LEU A 173 -15.14 12.32 -13.63
N VAL A 174 -15.01 11.00 -13.78
CA VAL A 174 -15.90 10.25 -14.68
C VAL A 174 -17.27 10.12 -14.02
N GLU A 175 -18.30 10.71 -14.63
CA GLU A 175 -19.66 10.77 -14.06
C GLU A 175 -20.37 9.42 -14.04
N GLU A 176 -20.02 8.50 -14.95
CA GLU A 176 -20.55 7.13 -15.01
C GLU A 176 -19.38 6.13 -15.09
N TYR A 177 -19.13 5.45 -13.97
CA TYR A 177 -18.10 4.42 -13.89
C TYR A 177 -18.63 3.08 -14.39
N GLU A 178 -18.25 2.67 -15.59
CA GLU A 178 -18.27 1.24 -15.94
C GLU A 178 -16.96 0.60 -15.48
N TYR A 179 -16.98 0.02 -14.29
CA TYR A 179 -15.80 -0.65 -13.75
C TYR A 179 -15.48 -1.93 -14.53
N PRO A 180 -14.22 -2.12 -14.94
CA PRO A 180 -13.84 -3.32 -15.67
C PRO A 180 -13.94 -4.54 -14.76
N LYS A 181 -14.48 -5.64 -15.29
CA LYS A 181 -14.58 -6.89 -14.55
C LYS A 181 -13.19 -7.54 -14.42
N PHE A 182 -12.77 -7.76 -13.18
CA PHE A 182 -11.61 -8.61 -12.88
C PHE A 182 -12.05 -10.07 -12.82
N ASP A 183 -11.29 -10.94 -13.48
CA ASP A 183 -11.63 -12.36 -13.59
C ASP A 183 -10.50 -13.25 -13.05
N LEU A 184 -10.10 -12.98 -11.80
CA LEU A 184 -8.95 -13.64 -11.16
C LEU A 184 -9.33 -14.87 -10.34
N VAL A 185 -10.60 -15.00 -9.95
CA VAL A 185 -11.05 -15.92 -8.88
C VAL A 185 -12.01 -16.98 -9.38
N LYS A 186 -11.95 -18.16 -8.78
CA LYS A 186 -12.87 -19.27 -9.05
C LYS A 186 -14.24 -18.99 -8.42
N ARG A 187 -15.32 -19.14 -9.21
CA ARG A 187 -16.71 -18.86 -8.78
C ARG A 187 -17.55 -20.10 -8.51
N ASP A 188 -16.97 -21.29 -8.71
CA ASP A 188 -17.59 -22.60 -8.57
C ASP A 188 -17.69 -23.10 -7.11
N MET A 189 -17.18 -22.34 -6.14
CA MET A 189 -17.23 -22.69 -4.72
C MET A 189 -18.55 -22.27 -4.05
N PRO A 190 -19.08 -23.05 -3.08
CA PRO A 190 -20.20 -22.61 -2.25
C PRO A 190 -19.81 -21.36 -1.45
N ASN A 191 -20.69 -20.35 -1.40
CA ASN A 191 -20.41 -19.02 -0.84
C ASN A 191 -19.13 -18.37 -1.38
N SER A 192 -18.82 -18.58 -2.68
CA SER A 192 -17.58 -18.16 -3.33
C SER A 192 -17.17 -16.73 -2.99
N TYR A 193 -18.11 -15.78 -3.02
CA TYR A 193 -17.84 -14.37 -2.73
C TYR A 193 -17.26 -14.13 -1.33
N MET A 194 -17.88 -14.65 -0.26
CA MET A 194 -17.42 -14.47 1.11
C MET A 194 -16.10 -15.20 1.36
N VAL A 195 -15.94 -16.40 0.80
CA VAL A 195 -14.69 -17.17 0.90
C VAL A 195 -13.53 -16.41 0.27
N ILE A 196 -13.75 -15.78 -0.89
CA ILE A 196 -12.72 -14.99 -1.58
C ILE A 196 -12.38 -13.72 -0.79
N ILE A 197 -13.38 -13.02 -0.24
CA ILE A 197 -13.15 -11.83 0.62
C ILE A 197 -12.29 -12.22 1.82
N VAL A 198 -12.67 -13.27 2.55
CA VAL A 198 -11.92 -13.75 3.73
C VAL A 198 -10.51 -14.21 3.33
N ALA A 199 -10.37 -14.88 2.18
CA ALA A 199 -9.08 -15.30 1.65
C ALA A 199 -8.17 -14.11 1.31
N ALA A 200 -8.66 -13.14 0.54
CA ALA A 200 -7.91 -11.94 0.17
C ALA A 200 -7.54 -11.12 1.41
N TYR A 201 -8.46 -11.01 2.36
CA TYR A 201 -8.24 -10.37 3.65
C TYR A 201 -7.14 -11.09 4.44
N PHE A 202 -7.25 -12.41 4.62
CA PHE A 202 -6.28 -13.22 5.35
C PHE A 202 -4.88 -13.11 4.74
N VAL A 203 -4.75 -13.25 3.41
CA VAL A 203 -3.46 -13.13 2.73
C VAL A 203 -2.87 -11.74 2.96
N THR A 204 -3.67 -10.68 2.80
CA THR A 204 -3.20 -9.30 3.00
C THR A 204 -2.80 -9.04 4.45
N PHE A 205 -3.59 -9.52 5.42
CA PHE A 205 -3.31 -9.44 6.85
C PHE A 205 -1.98 -10.12 7.20
N VAL A 206 -1.80 -11.37 6.77
CA VAL A 206 -0.55 -12.12 6.98
C VAL A 206 0.63 -11.40 6.37
N ARG A 207 0.46 -10.83 5.16
CA ARG A 207 1.55 -10.09 4.50
C ARG A 207 1.94 -8.84 5.30
N SER A 208 0.97 -8.10 5.79
CA SER A 208 1.24 -6.92 6.61
C SER A 208 1.96 -7.29 7.91
N PHE A 209 1.47 -8.33 8.58
CA PHE A 209 2.05 -8.85 9.81
C PHE A 209 3.50 -9.29 9.62
N ILE A 210 3.77 -10.18 8.65
CA ILE A 210 5.13 -10.67 8.36
C ILE A 210 6.04 -9.49 7.93
N GLY A 211 5.53 -8.55 7.13
CA GLY A 211 6.31 -7.38 6.68
C GLY A 211 6.89 -6.54 7.84
N TYR A 212 6.17 -6.46 8.96
CA TYR A 212 6.62 -5.80 10.19
C TYR A 212 7.35 -6.75 11.15
N ALA A 213 7.02 -8.03 11.15
CA ALA A 213 7.59 -9.03 12.06
C ALA A 213 8.94 -9.62 11.61
N ILE A 214 9.41 -9.40 10.38
CA ILE A 214 10.73 -9.88 9.93
C ILE A 214 11.85 -9.17 10.71
N PRO A 215 12.67 -9.88 11.51
CA PRO A 215 13.83 -9.30 12.17
C PRO A 215 14.91 -9.07 11.11
N ILE A 216 15.23 -7.81 10.85
CA ILE A 216 16.27 -7.41 9.90
C ILE A 216 17.48 -6.92 10.71
N SER A 217 18.36 -7.83 11.12
CA SER A 217 19.51 -7.49 11.98
C SER A 217 20.58 -6.66 11.25
N TRP A 218 20.59 -6.75 9.92
CA TRP A 218 21.53 -6.04 9.06
C TRP A 218 21.16 -4.59 8.78
N ARG A 219 19.90 -4.15 9.00
CA ARG A 219 19.44 -2.78 8.69
C ARG A 219 19.87 -1.80 9.77
N LYS A 220 21.09 -1.29 9.64
CA LYS A 220 21.72 -0.32 10.56
C LYS A 220 21.99 1.02 9.90
N GLU A 221 22.23 1.03 8.59
CA GLU A 221 22.64 2.21 7.82
C GLU A 221 21.52 2.71 6.90
N LEU A 222 21.60 3.99 6.52
CA LEU A 222 20.58 4.64 5.69
C LEU A 222 20.42 4.00 4.31
N TRP A 223 21.54 3.66 3.65
CA TRP A 223 21.51 3.07 2.31
C TRP A 223 20.84 1.69 2.29
N GLN A 224 20.90 0.96 3.41
CA GLN A 224 20.24 -0.34 3.56
C GLN A 224 18.72 -0.18 3.60
N SER A 225 18.22 0.86 4.27
CA SER A 225 16.80 1.24 4.24
C SER A 225 16.37 1.69 2.84
N ILE A 226 17.19 2.51 2.16
CA ILE A 226 16.94 2.92 0.76
C ILE A 226 16.77 1.70 -0.13
N LEU A 227 17.74 0.78 -0.09
CA LEU A 227 17.71 -0.42 -0.90
C LEU A 227 16.49 -1.30 -0.58
N LEU A 228 16.17 -1.45 0.71
CA LEU A 228 15.02 -2.24 1.15
C LEU A 228 13.70 -1.73 0.55
N PHE A 229 13.40 -0.45 0.71
CA PHE A 229 12.16 0.14 0.21
C PHE A 229 12.12 0.24 -1.31
N PHE A 230 13.27 0.48 -1.95
CA PHE A 230 13.40 0.46 -3.40
C PHE A 230 13.03 -0.91 -3.98
N ILE A 231 13.59 -1.98 -3.42
CA ILE A 231 13.33 -3.35 -3.84
C ILE A 231 11.89 -3.77 -3.52
N MET A 232 11.34 -3.35 -2.38
CA MET A 232 9.93 -3.55 -2.05
C MET A 232 9.00 -2.91 -3.10
N GLY A 233 9.28 -1.67 -3.50
CA GLY A 233 8.56 -0.98 -4.57
C GLY A 233 8.65 -1.72 -5.90
N MET A 234 9.86 -2.12 -6.31
CA MET A 234 10.05 -2.92 -7.53
C MET A 234 9.28 -4.24 -7.50
N GLY A 235 9.28 -4.93 -6.35
CA GLY A 235 8.55 -6.19 -6.17
C GLY A 235 7.04 -6.01 -6.38
N LYS A 236 6.45 -4.94 -5.83
CA LYS A 236 5.04 -4.61 -6.04
C LYS A 236 4.72 -4.42 -7.53
N ALA A 237 5.46 -3.56 -8.21
CA ALA A 237 5.23 -3.26 -9.63
C ALA A 237 5.43 -4.49 -10.53
N LEU A 238 6.54 -5.23 -10.34
CA LEU A 238 6.84 -6.44 -11.11
C LEU A 238 5.84 -7.56 -10.83
N GLY A 239 5.34 -7.68 -9.60
CA GLY A 239 4.29 -8.64 -9.26
C GLY A 239 3.01 -8.46 -10.08
N GLY A 240 2.55 -7.22 -10.23
CA GLY A 240 1.41 -6.90 -11.10
C GLY A 240 1.68 -7.20 -12.57
N TRP A 241 2.84 -6.77 -13.07
CA TRP A 241 3.23 -7.01 -14.47
C TRP A 241 3.35 -8.49 -14.80
N LEU A 242 3.98 -9.28 -13.94
CA LEU A 242 4.09 -10.74 -14.10
C LEU A 242 2.70 -11.38 -14.03
N SER A 243 1.84 -10.96 -13.10
CA SER A 243 0.49 -11.51 -12.96
C SER A 243 -0.34 -11.30 -14.22
N ASP A 244 -0.17 -10.17 -14.90
CA ASP A 244 -0.85 -9.87 -16.17
C ASP A 244 -0.32 -10.68 -17.36
N LYS A 245 0.91 -11.19 -17.29
CA LYS A 245 1.61 -11.92 -18.37
C LYS A 245 1.54 -13.43 -18.23
N ILE A 246 1.99 -13.95 -17.09
CA ILE A 246 2.11 -15.39 -16.82
C ILE A 246 0.98 -15.92 -15.94
N GLY A 247 0.16 -15.01 -15.38
CA GLY A 247 -1.02 -15.33 -14.60
C GLY A 247 -0.83 -15.14 -13.10
N ALA A 248 -1.91 -14.70 -12.43
CA ALA A 248 -1.89 -14.31 -11.03
C ALA A 248 -1.72 -15.51 -10.09
N ARG A 249 -2.19 -16.72 -10.46
CA ARG A 249 -2.07 -17.90 -9.59
C ARG A 249 -0.62 -18.35 -9.47
N LYS A 250 0.08 -18.50 -10.59
CA LYS A 250 1.52 -18.83 -10.64
C LYS A 250 2.33 -17.80 -9.87
N VAL A 251 2.14 -16.51 -10.14
CA VAL A 251 2.90 -15.45 -9.45
C VAL A 251 2.60 -15.47 -7.96
N GLY A 252 1.33 -15.53 -7.55
CA GLY A 252 0.94 -15.54 -6.14
C GLY A 252 1.49 -16.72 -5.36
N VAL A 253 1.36 -17.93 -5.89
CA VAL A 253 1.82 -19.18 -5.25
C VAL A 253 3.35 -19.23 -5.22
N TYR A 254 4.02 -19.07 -6.36
CA TYR A 254 5.47 -19.22 -6.41
C TYR A 254 6.20 -18.12 -5.64
N SER A 255 5.76 -16.87 -5.74
CA SER A 255 6.40 -15.79 -4.97
C SER A 255 6.27 -16.00 -3.47
N THR A 256 5.12 -16.48 -3.00
CA THR A 256 4.86 -16.74 -1.57
C THR A 256 5.62 -17.97 -1.06
N LEU A 257 5.81 -19.01 -1.87
CA LEU A 257 6.59 -20.18 -1.46
C LEU A 257 8.09 -19.90 -1.49
N LEU A 258 8.58 -19.25 -2.55
CA LEU A 258 10.00 -18.96 -2.73
C LEU A 258 10.52 -17.94 -1.72
N CYS A 259 9.68 -17.04 -1.21
CA CYS A 259 10.11 -16.10 -0.18
C CYS A 259 10.38 -16.75 1.18
N ILE A 260 9.80 -17.92 1.49
CA ILE A 260 9.94 -18.59 2.80
C ILE A 260 11.41 -18.84 3.18
N PRO A 261 12.19 -19.64 2.41
CA PRO A 261 13.58 -19.90 2.77
C PRO A 261 14.43 -18.63 2.80
N LEU A 262 14.11 -17.67 1.91
CA LEU A 262 14.83 -16.39 1.83
C LEU A 262 14.58 -15.49 3.03
N LEU A 263 13.36 -15.47 3.58
CA LEU A 263 13.04 -14.67 4.76
C LEU A 263 13.60 -15.31 6.04
N ILE A 264 13.62 -16.64 6.13
CA ILE A 264 14.18 -17.36 7.29
C ILE A 264 15.70 -17.19 7.35
N TRP A 265 16.40 -17.47 6.25
CA TRP A 265 17.87 -17.33 6.20
C TRP A 265 18.34 -15.89 6.03
N GLY A 266 17.45 -15.00 5.60
CA GLY A 266 17.75 -13.60 5.36
C GLY A 266 18.06 -12.79 6.61
N GLN A 267 17.62 -13.22 7.81
CA GLN A 267 17.77 -12.46 9.05
C GLN A 267 19.17 -11.84 9.22
N ASN A 268 20.22 -12.60 8.89
CA ASN A 268 21.62 -12.16 8.99
C ASN A 268 22.27 -11.84 7.63
N LEU A 269 21.63 -12.14 6.50
CA LEU A 269 22.17 -11.97 5.16
C LEU A 269 21.30 -11.01 4.35
N MET A 270 21.79 -9.77 4.20
CA MET A 270 21.07 -8.69 3.52
C MET A 270 20.56 -9.09 2.14
N VAL A 271 21.41 -9.64 1.28
CA VAL A 271 21.04 -10.01 -0.10
C VAL A 271 19.90 -11.03 -0.12
N VAL A 272 19.94 -12.01 0.79
CA VAL A 272 18.93 -13.08 0.88
C VAL A 272 17.60 -12.50 1.37
N SER A 273 17.62 -11.65 2.41
CA SER A 273 16.43 -10.93 2.88
C SER A 273 15.80 -10.08 1.78
N ILE A 274 16.61 -9.34 1.03
CA ILE A 274 16.13 -8.42 0.00
C ILE A 274 15.42 -9.18 -1.12
N LEU A 275 15.97 -10.32 -1.56
CA LEU A 275 15.30 -11.21 -2.52
C LEU A 275 14.00 -11.77 -1.95
N GLY A 276 14.00 -12.15 -0.66
CA GLY A 276 12.79 -12.57 0.03
C GLY A 276 11.71 -11.48 0.04
N ILE A 277 12.08 -10.25 0.39
CA ILE A 277 11.18 -9.09 0.47
C ILE A 277 10.67 -8.67 -0.92
N PHE A 278 11.52 -8.77 -1.94
CA PHE A 278 11.14 -8.56 -3.34
C PHE A 278 10.00 -9.49 -3.76
N LEU A 279 10.20 -10.80 -3.59
CA LEU A 279 9.19 -11.81 -3.93
C LEU A 279 7.95 -11.68 -3.06
N PHE A 280 8.15 -11.45 -1.77
CA PHE A 280 7.07 -11.17 -0.84
C PHE A 280 6.21 -10.01 -1.37
N SER A 281 6.80 -8.90 -1.79
CA SER A 281 6.04 -7.72 -2.22
C SER A 281 5.18 -7.90 -3.47
N MET A 282 5.32 -8.99 -4.23
CA MET A 282 4.62 -9.22 -5.50
C MET A 282 3.11 -9.43 -5.38
N THR A 283 2.60 -9.92 -4.24
CA THR A 283 1.21 -10.38 -4.13
C THR A 283 0.18 -9.28 -3.85
N MET A 284 0.64 -8.04 -3.61
CA MET A 284 -0.23 -6.95 -3.16
C MET A 284 -1.30 -6.57 -4.19
N ALA A 285 -0.94 -6.54 -5.48
CA ALA A 285 -1.92 -6.28 -6.54
C ALA A 285 -2.86 -7.48 -6.76
N ILE A 286 -2.41 -8.71 -6.45
CA ILE A 286 -3.21 -9.93 -6.61
C ILE A 286 -4.36 -9.93 -5.59
N THR A 287 -4.08 -9.64 -4.31
CA THR A 287 -5.14 -9.61 -3.28
C THR A 287 -6.15 -8.49 -3.54
N PHE A 288 -5.70 -7.31 -3.98
CA PHE A 288 -6.60 -6.25 -4.40
C PHE A 288 -7.47 -6.69 -5.61
N GLY A 289 -6.86 -7.32 -6.61
CA GLY A 289 -7.58 -7.91 -7.74
C GLY A 289 -8.60 -8.99 -7.36
N MET A 290 -8.34 -9.77 -6.30
CA MET A 290 -9.33 -10.72 -5.76
C MET A 290 -10.56 -10.00 -5.21
N PHE A 291 -10.38 -8.91 -4.45
CA PHE A 291 -11.51 -8.08 -4.00
C PHE A 291 -12.28 -7.48 -5.18
N LEU A 292 -11.58 -6.93 -6.17
CA LEU A 292 -12.20 -6.37 -7.39
C LEU A 292 -12.94 -7.41 -8.22
N SER A 293 -12.59 -8.70 -8.12
CA SER A 293 -13.30 -9.78 -8.84
C SER A 293 -14.65 -10.14 -8.21
N VAL A 294 -14.87 -9.74 -6.96
CA VAL A 294 -16.04 -10.04 -6.13
C VAL A 294 -16.90 -8.80 -5.92
N ILE A 295 -16.27 -7.64 -5.76
CA ILE A 295 -16.90 -6.33 -5.56
C ILE A 295 -16.50 -5.40 -6.72
N PRO A 296 -16.83 -5.75 -7.98
CA PRO A 296 -16.38 -5.00 -9.15
C PRO A 296 -16.96 -3.58 -9.21
N ASP A 297 -18.17 -3.38 -8.66
CA ASP A 297 -18.89 -2.11 -8.74
C ASP A 297 -18.49 -1.11 -7.66
N ASN A 298 -17.67 -1.52 -6.68
CA ASN A 298 -17.19 -0.67 -5.59
C ASN A 298 -15.67 -0.86 -5.35
N PRO A 299 -14.80 -0.46 -6.31
CA PRO A 299 -13.34 -0.57 -6.16
C PRO A 299 -12.74 0.20 -4.98
N GLY A 300 -13.35 1.30 -4.55
CA GLY A 300 -12.93 2.04 -3.35
C GLY A 300 -13.14 1.20 -2.10
N LEU A 301 -14.33 0.58 -1.97
CA LEU A 301 -14.58 -0.40 -0.90
C LEU A 301 -13.60 -1.58 -0.97
N ALA A 302 -13.32 -2.12 -2.16
CA ALA A 302 -12.36 -3.21 -2.36
C ALA A 302 -10.94 -2.82 -1.90
N PHE A 303 -10.50 -1.59 -2.21
CA PHE A 303 -9.21 -1.08 -1.79
C PHE A 303 -9.16 -0.84 -0.28
N GLY A 304 -10.20 -0.21 0.27
CA GLY A 304 -10.33 0.03 1.69
C GLY A 304 -10.40 -1.25 2.54
N LEU A 305 -11.00 -2.34 2.05
CA LEU A 305 -10.92 -3.66 2.71
C LEU A 305 -9.49 -4.22 2.70
N THR A 306 -8.73 -3.96 1.63
CA THR A 306 -7.31 -4.34 1.55
C THR A 306 -6.50 -3.58 2.59
N THR A 307 -6.72 -2.26 2.73
CA THR A 307 -5.99 -1.44 3.71
C THR A 307 -6.45 -1.67 5.15
N LEU A 308 -7.72 -2.01 5.36
CA LEU A 308 -8.22 -2.52 6.64
C LEU A 308 -7.48 -3.81 7.07
N ALA A 309 -7.26 -4.74 6.13
CA ALA A 309 -6.48 -5.94 6.39
C ALA A 309 -5.02 -5.63 6.68
N LEU A 310 -4.42 -4.67 5.95
CA LEU A 310 -3.06 -4.19 6.21
C LEU A 310 -2.94 -3.59 7.61
N GLY A 311 -3.84 -2.67 7.98
CA GLY A 311 -3.87 -2.04 9.30
C GLY A 311 -3.98 -3.07 10.42
N ASN A 312 -4.90 -4.04 10.30
CA ASN A 312 -5.03 -5.10 11.30
C ASN A 312 -3.80 -6.01 11.40
N GLY A 313 -3.15 -6.33 10.28
CA GLY A 313 -1.91 -7.13 10.31
C GLY A 313 -0.75 -6.37 10.97
N ILE A 314 -0.69 -5.05 10.75
CA ILE A 314 0.27 -4.16 11.41
C ILE A 314 0.05 -4.12 12.93
N MET A 315 -1.19 -4.19 13.41
CA MET A 315 -1.47 -4.16 14.86
C MET A 315 -0.92 -5.36 15.63
N VAL A 316 -0.69 -6.50 14.97
CA VAL A 316 -0.26 -7.71 15.68
C VAL A 316 1.13 -7.53 16.33
N PRO A 317 2.20 -7.15 15.61
CA PRO A 317 3.50 -6.90 16.22
C PRO A 317 3.47 -5.74 17.23
N PHE A 318 2.54 -4.78 17.06
CA PHE A 318 2.31 -3.70 18.00
C PHE A 318 1.83 -4.21 19.38
N ILE A 319 1.00 -5.26 19.41
CA ILE A 319 0.45 -5.85 20.64
C ILE A 319 1.36 -6.92 21.22
N THR A 320 1.94 -7.78 20.38
CA THR A 320 2.73 -8.94 20.84
C THR A 320 4.15 -8.56 21.25
N GLY A 321 4.66 -7.41 20.79
CA GLY A 321 6.06 -7.05 20.98
C GLY A 321 7.02 -7.97 20.23
N PRO A 322 8.32 -7.98 20.60
CA PRO A 322 9.33 -8.81 19.96
C PRO A 322 9.01 -10.31 20.11
N ILE A 323 8.98 -11.02 18.99
CA ILE A 323 8.74 -12.47 18.94
C ILE A 323 10.09 -13.19 18.91
N ASP A 324 10.20 -14.30 19.64
CA ASP A 324 11.37 -15.18 19.60
C ASP A 324 11.72 -15.60 18.14
N PRO A 325 13.00 -15.62 17.73
CA PRO A 325 13.39 -15.89 16.34
C PRO A 325 12.91 -17.25 15.82
N MET A 326 12.92 -18.31 16.65
CA MET A 326 12.50 -19.64 16.24
C MET A 326 10.97 -19.67 16.05
N LEU A 327 10.23 -19.09 16.98
CA LEU A 327 8.78 -18.96 16.85
C LEU A 327 8.41 -18.12 15.60
N ASN A 328 9.14 -17.05 15.33
CA ASN A 328 8.90 -16.22 14.16
C ASN A 328 9.16 -16.97 12.85
N ALA A 329 10.23 -17.77 12.77
CA ALA A 329 10.49 -18.62 11.61
C ALA A 329 9.35 -19.62 11.36
N VAL A 330 8.85 -20.28 12.42
CA VAL A 330 7.70 -21.20 12.32
C VAL A 330 6.46 -20.47 11.83
N ILE A 331 6.18 -19.29 12.38
CA ILE A 331 5.05 -18.44 11.99
C ILE A 331 5.15 -18.04 10.50
N ILE A 332 6.32 -17.61 10.03
CA ILE A 332 6.55 -17.25 8.62
C ILE A 332 6.26 -18.44 7.72
N VAL A 333 6.76 -19.64 8.05
CA VAL A 333 6.50 -20.86 7.26
C VAL A 333 5.02 -21.18 7.22
N VAL A 334 4.39 -21.34 8.39
CA VAL A 334 3.01 -21.80 8.50
C VAL A 334 2.06 -20.84 7.79
N LEU A 335 2.20 -19.53 8.05
CA LEU A 335 1.32 -18.54 7.46
C LEU A 335 1.57 -18.37 5.95
N SER A 336 2.82 -18.44 5.49
CA SER A 336 3.12 -18.30 4.05
C SER A 336 2.66 -19.55 3.27
N VAL A 337 2.80 -20.75 3.83
CA VAL A 337 2.22 -21.98 3.25
C VAL A 337 0.70 -21.89 3.23
N ALA A 338 0.06 -21.42 4.31
CA ALA A 338 -1.37 -21.20 4.36
C ALA A 338 -1.82 -20.21 3.27
N CYS A 339 -1.14 -19.08 3.12
CA CYS A 339 -1.40 -18.11 2.05
C CYS A 339 -1.26 -18.73 0.66
N SER A 340 -0.21 -19.53 0.42
CA SER A 340 0.00 -20.21 -0.86
C SER A 340 -1.14 -21.19 -1.17
N VAL A 341 -1.60 -21.97 -0.18
CA VAL A 341 -2.73 -22.91 -0.35
C VAL A 341 -4.02 -22.14 -0.63
N VAL A 342 -4.27 -21.06 0.11
CA VAL A 342 -5.44 -20.20 -0.08
C VAL A 342 -5.45 -19.62 -1.50
N LEU A 343 -4.36 -18.95 -1.91
CA LEU A 343 -4.21 -18.39 -3.26
C LEU A 343 -4.37 -19.46 -4.34
N GLY A 344 -3.76 -20.63 -4.14
CA GLY A 344 -3.82 -21.74 -5.09
C GLY A 344 -5.22 -22.35 -5.25
N LYS A 345 -6.08 -22.27 -4.22
CA LYS A 345 -7.47 -22.74 -4.24
C LYS A 345 -8.43 -21.67 -4.76
N THR A 346 -8.23 -20.40 -4.44
CA THR A 346 -9.16 -19.32 -4.78
C THR A 346 -8.93 -18.71 -6.15
N LEU A 347 -7.69 -18.65 -6.64
CA LEU A 347 -7.38 -18.08 -7.95
C LEU A 347 -7.68 -19.08 -9.08
N LYS A 348 -8.13 -18.56 -10.23
CA LYS A 348 -8.34 -19.36 -11.44
C LYS A 348 -7.05 -19.98 -11.93
N GLU A 349 -7.18 -21.04 -12.73
CA GLU A 349 -6.02 -21.59 -13.44
C GLU A 349 -5.54 -20.57 -14.47
N ASP A 350 -4.24 -20.32 -14.50
CA ASP A 350 -3.67 -19.41 -15.48
C ASP A 350 -3.77 -20.05 -16.86
N LYS A 351 -4.29 -19.32 -17.84
CA LYS A 351 -4.31 -19.78 -19.23
C LYS A 351 -2.87 -20.06 -19.66
N ASN A 352 -2.61 -21.25 -20.20
CA ASN A 352 -1.32 -21.52 -20.84
C ASN A 352 -1.19 -20.56 -22.02
N VAL A 353 -0.31 -19.56 -21.86
CA VAL A 353 0.14 -18.74 -22.97
C VAL A 353 1.09 -19.64 -23.76
N ASN A 354 0.57 -20.27 -24.80
CA ASN A 354 1.38 -21.00 -25.78
C ASN A 354 2.28 -20.04 -26.55
#